data_AF-A0A957NYM8-F1
#
_entry.id   AF-A0A957NYM8-F1
#
_cell.length_a   1.000
_cell.length_b   1.000
_cell.length_c   1.000
_cell.angle_alpha   90.00
_cell.angle_beta   90.00
_cell.angle_gamma   90.00
#
_symmetry.space_group_name_H-M   'P 1'
#
loop_
_entity.id
_entity.type
_entity.pdbx_description
1 polymer ?
#
loop_
_entity_poly.entity_id
_entity_poly.type
_entity_poly.pdbx_seq_one_letter_code
_entity_poly.pdbx_strand_id
1 'polypeptide(L)'
;MNSNTSRYLLAYLLWFVSIVLAFVNLLKWRSSAMIILGITSWDRYLEHALNQFGFLFLAILGLIIIVFTEFYYRTGVEKNLLFRRFFLITLIELI
;
A
#
# COMPACT_ATOMS: atom_id res chain seq x y z
N MET A 1 29.23 7.37 12.61
CA MET A 1 28.28 6.71 11.69
C MET A 1 28.11 7.59 10.46
N ASN A 2 28.43 7.09 9.26
CA ASN A 2 28.37 7.86 8.02
C ASN A 2 26.95 8.41 7.80
N SER A 3 26.83 9.71 7.53
CA SER A 3 25.55 10.42 7.34
C SER A 3 24.63 9.74 6.32
N ASN A 4 25.19 9.12 5.30
CA ASN A 4 24.44 8.38 4.27
C ASN A 4 23.73 7.14 4.84
N THR A 5 24.36 6.37 5.72
CA THR A 5 23.77 5.14 6.30
C THR A 5 22.53 5.45 7.14
N SER A 6 22.56 6.57 7.89
CA SER A 6 21.41 7.02 8.70
C SER A 6 20.19 7.41 7.85
N ARG A 7 20.41 7.99 6.66
CA ARG A 7 19.33 8.37 5.74
C ARG A 7 18.67 7.17 5.08
N TYR A 8 19.45 6.15 4.71
CA TYR A 8 18.90 4.90 4.21
C TYR A 8 18.13 4.14 5.30
N LEU A 9 18.60 4.14 6.55
CA LEU A 9 17.89 3.54 7.66
C LEU A 9 16.49 4.19 7.87
N LEU A 10 16.44 5.52 7.84
CA LEU A 10 15.18 6.27 7.89
C LEU A 10 14.27 5.96 6.70
N ALA A 11 14.83 5.81 5.50
CA ALA A 11 14.08 5.43 4.30
C ALA A 11 13.38 4.07 4.45
N TYR A 12 14.09 3.08 4.98
CA TYR A 12 13.53 1.75 5.21
C TYR A 12 12.49 1.73 6.34
N LEU A 13 12.67 2.52 7.40
CA LEU A 13 11.65 2.68 8.45
C LEU A 13 10.37 3.30 7.88
N LEU A 14 10.50 4.36 7.10
CA LEU A 14 9.36 5.03 6.46
C LEU A 14 8.69 4.13 5.42
N TRP A 15 9.47 3.35 4.67
CA TRP A 15 8.97 2.33 3.77
C TRP A 15 8.15 1.27 4.51
N PHE A 16 8.65 0.76 5.64
CA PHE A 16 7.91 -0.21 6.46
C PHE A 16 6.58 0.37 6.95
N VAL A 17 6.56 1.64 7.39
CA VAL A 17 5.32 2.32 7.80
C VAL A 17 4.33 2.43 6.64
N SER A 18 4.79 2.80 5.43
CA SER A 18 3.95 2.82 4.23
C SER A 18 3.39 1.44 3.87
N ILE A 19 4.18 0.36 4.02
CA ILE A 19 3.67 -1.00 3.79
C ILE A 19 2.52 -1.33 4.73
N VAL A 20 2.68 -1.01 6.01
CA VAL A 20 1.64 -1.27 7.02
C VAL A 20 0.38 -0.47 6.70
N LEU A 21 0.52 0.82 6.35
CA LEU A 21 -0.60 1.67 5.94
C LEU A 21 -1.30 1.15 4.68
N ALA A 22 -0.55 0.81 3.64
CA ALA A 22 -1.08 0.24 2.41
C ALA A 22 -1.85 -1.06 2.68
N PHE A 23 -1.33 -1.93 3.54
CA PHE A 23 -1.99 -3.18 3.91
C PHE A 23 -3.31 -2.93 4.65
N VAL A 24 -3.32 -2.00 5.60
CA VAL A 24 -4.53 -1.58 6.32
C VAL A 24 -5.58 -1.02 5.34
N ASN A 25 -5.17 -0.22 4.37
CA ASN A 25 -6.08 0.30 3.35
C ASN A 25 -6.63 -0.78 2.42
N LEU A 26 -5.80 -1.73 2.00
CA LEU A 26 -6.27 -2.87 1.20
C LEU A 26 -7.33 -3.69 1.94
N LEU A 27 -7.16 -3.89 3.25
CA LEU A 27 -8.17 -4.54 4.10
C LEU A 27 -9.45 -3.71 4.22
N LYS A 28 -9.33 -2.39 4.44
CA LYS A 28 -10.50 -1.49 4.46
C LYS A 28 -11.26 -1.54 3.14
N TRP A 29 -10.56 -1.48 2.01
CA TRP A 29 -11.17 -1.58 0.69
C TRP A 29 -11.93 -2.90 0.57
N ARG A 30 -11.30 -4.03 0.92
CA ARG A 30 -11.96 -5.35 0.92
C ARG A 30 -13.24 -5.36 1.75
N SER A 31 -13.20 -4.82 2.97
CA SER A 31 -14.38 -4.76 3.84
C SER A 31 -15.50 -3.89 3.24
N SER A 32 -15.16 -2.72 2.70
CA SER A 32 -16.12 -1.85 2.01
C SER A 32 -16.71 -2.52 0.77
N ALA A 33 -15.91 -3.26 0.00
CA ALA A 33 -16.35 -4.04 -1.15
C ALA A 33 -17.42 -5.06 -0.75
N MET A 34 -17.19 -5.82 0.32
CA MET A 34 -18.14 -6.81 0.80
C MET A 34 -19.44 -6.17 1.31
N ILE A 35 -19.36 -5.00 1.95
CA ILE A 35 -20.55 -4.26 2.38
C ILE A 35 -21.37 -3.84 1.16
N ILE A 36 -20.74 -3.26 0.13
CA ILE A 36 -21.43 -2.84 -1.10
C ILE A 36 -22.08 -4.03 -1.81
N LEU A 37 -21.36 -5.16 -1.89
CA LEU A 37 -21.88 -6.41 -2.45
C LEU A 37 -23.06 -6.96 -1.65
N GLY A 38 -23.05 -6.87 -0.32
CA GLY A 38 -24.15 -7.35 0.52
C GLY A 38 -25.43 -6.51 0.45
N ILE A 39 -25.33 -5.24 0.04
CA ILE A 39 -26.50 -4.35 -0.12
C ILE A 39 -27.06 -4.42 -1.56
N THR A 40 -26.23 -4.82 -2.53
CA THR A 40 -26.61 -4.88 -3.95
C THR A 40 -26.95 -6.33 -4.31
N SER A 41 -28.09 -6.57 -4.96
CA SER A 41 -28.52 -7.91 -5.40
C SER A 41 -27.69 -8.46 -6.56
N TRP A 42 -26.37 -8.56 -6.40
CA TRP A 42 -25.47 -9.11 -7.39
C TRP A 42 -25.64 -10.62 -7.53
N ASP A 43 -25.23 -11.13 -8.69
CA ASP A 43 -25.24 -12.56 -8.96
C ASP A 43 -24.31 -13.28 -7.98
N ARG A 44 -24.80 -14.36 -7.33
CA ARG A 44 -24.05 -15.11 -6.30
C ARG A 44 -22.73 -15.67 -6.83
N TYR A 45 -22.65 -15.92 -8.13
CA TYR A 45 -21.42 -16.36 -8.79
C TYR A 45 -20.33 -15.29 -8.80
N LEU A 46 -20.70 -14.03 -9.04
CA LEU A 46 -19.77 -12.89 -8.99
C LEU A 46 -19.28 -12.65 -7.56
N GLU A 47 -20.16 -12.78 -6.57
CA GLU A 47 -19.81 -12.64 -5.16
C GLU A 47 -18.79 -13.71 -4.72
N HIS A 48 -19.00 -14.97 -5.13
CA HIS A 48 -18.09 -16.07 -4.82
C HIS A 48 -16.72 -15.91 -5.49
N ALA A 49 -16.71 -15.50 -6.77
CA ALA A 49 -15.48 -15.22 -7.51
C ALA A 49 -14.69 -14.06 -6.87
N LEU A 50 -15.34 -12.96 -6.51
CA LEU A 50 -14.70 -11.83 -5.85
C LEU A 50 -14.13 -12.20 -4.48
N ASN A 51 -14.77 -13.09 -3.75
CA ASN A 51 -14.29 -13.48 -2.43
C ASN A 51 -13.03 -14.36 -2.51
N GLN A 52 -12.99 -15.31 -3.45
CA GLN A 52 -11.83 -16.19 -3.71
C GLN A 52 -10.67 -15.45 -4.39
N PHE A 53 -10.93 -14.76 -5.50
CA PHE A 53 -9.88 -14.09 -6.27
C PHE A 53 -9.48 -12.74 -5.68
N GLY A 54 -10.34 -12.10 -4.89
CA GLY A 54 -10.05 -10.81 -4.26
C GLY A 54 -8.85 -10.89 -3.33
N PHE A 55 -8.64 -12.00 -2.61
CA PHE A 55 -7.44 -12.14 -1.76
C PHE A 55 -6.16 -12.19 -2.58
N LEU A 56 -6.20 -12.92 -3.70
CA LEU A 56 -5.08 -13.09 -4.60
C LEU A 56 -4.74 -11.77 -5.30
N PHE A 57 -5.77 -11.03 -5.73
CA PHE A 57 -5.62 -9.70 -6.32
C PHE A 57 -5.04 -8.69 -5.33
N LEU A 58 -5.53 -8.67 -4.07
CA LEU A 58 -4.98 -7.80 -3.02
C LEU A 58 -3.53 -8.15 -2.67
N ALA A 59 -3.17 -9.44 -2.67
CA ALA A 59 -1.80 -9.89 -2.45
C ALA A 59 -0.86 -9.41 -3.56
N ILE A 60 -1.27 -9.54 -4.83
CA ILE A 60 -0.51 -9.05 -5.98
C ILE A 60 -0.36 -7.52 -5.92
N LEU A 61 -1.45 -6.79 -5.67
CA LEU A 61 -1.41 -5.33 -5.51
C LEU A 61 -0.49 -4.91 -4.36
N GLY A 62 -0.58 -5.58 -3.21
CA GLY A 62 0.30 -5.32 -2.07
C GLY A 62 1.78 -5.51 -2.44
N LEU A 63 2.11 -6.56 -3.17
CA LEU A 63 3.48 -6.83 -3.63
C LEU A 63 3.98 -5.74 -4.58
N ILE A 64 3.15 -5.31 -5.53
CA ILE A 64 3.46 -4.19 -6.43
C ILE A 64 3.72 -2.91 -5.63
N ILE A 65 2.87 -2.60 -4.65
CA ILE A 65 3.03 -1.42 -3.80
C ILE A 65 4.34 -1.51 -3.03
N ILE A 66 4.67 -2.65 -2.41
CA ILE A 66 5.91 -2.86 -1.66
C ILE A 66 7.14 -2.51 -2.52
N VAL A 67 7.24 -3.12 -3.72
CA VAL A 67 8.37 -2.95 -4.62
C VAL A 67 8.45 -1.52 -5.16
N PHE A 68 7.32 -0.95 -5.58
CA PHE A 68 7.29 0.40 -6.14
C PHE A 68 7.67 1.44 -5.08
N THR A 69 7.14 1.28 -3.87
CA THR A 69 7.39 2.18 -2.74
C THR A 69 8.84 2.11 -2.29
N GLU A 70 9.46 0.93 -2.32
CA GLU A 70 10.89 0.76 -2.02
C GLU A 70 11.74 1.57 -3.00
N PHE A 71 11.51 1.37 -4.29
CA PHE A 71 12.21 2.08 -5.35
C PHE A 71 12.00 3.61 -5.25
N TYR A 72 10.79 4.03 -4.91
CA TYR A 72 10.41 5.42 -4.76
C TYR A 72 11.12 6.10 -3.57
N TYR A 73 11.21 5.43 -2.41
CA TYR A 73 11.95 5.95 -1.26
C TYR A 73 13.45 5.94 -1.49
N ARG A 74 14.01 4.88 -2.09
CA ARG A 74 15.45 4.78 -2.40
C ARG A 74 15.92 5.92 -3.31
N THR A 75 15.18 6.16 -4.39
CA THR A 75 15.42 7.29 -5.29
C THR A 75 15.21 8.64 -4.58
N GLY A 76 14.36 8.68 -3.55
CA GLY A 76 14.14 9.84 -2.69
C GLY A 76 15.33 10.17 -1.79
N VAL A 77 16.07 9.15 -1.32
CA VAL A 77 17.31 9.32 -0.55
C VAL A 77 18.35 10.02 -1.42
N GLU A 78 18.55 9.50 -2.64
CA GLU A 78 19.56 9.99 -3.59
C GLU A 78 19.31 11.45 -4.00
N LYS A 79 18.04 11.84 -4.10
CA LYS A 79 17.63 13.22 -4.45
C LYS A 79 17.38 14.13 -3.24
N ASN A 80 17.61 13.64 -2.01
CA ASN A 80 17.34 14.37 -0.77
C ASN A 80 15.88 14.87 -0.62
N LEU A 81 14.92 14.19 -1.28
CA LEU A 81 13.49 14.54 -1.33
C LEU A 81 12.63 13.57 -0.51
N LEU A 82 13.23 12.85 0.41
CA LEU A 82 12.63 11.71 1.08
C LEU A 82 11.34 12.05 1.85
N PHE A 83 11.36 13.14 2.61
CA PHE A 83 10.19 13.60 3.36
C PHE A 83 9.03 14.05 2.47
N ARG A 84 9.33 14.73 1.35
CA ARG A 84 8.30 15.15 0.39
C ARG A 84 7.63 13.95 -0.26
N ARG A 85 8.41 12.91 -0.58
CA ARG A 85 7.92 11.65 -1.14
C ARG A 85 7.09 10.85 -0.13
N PHE A 86 7.51 10.82 1.13
CA PHE A 86 6.74 10.24 2.21
C PHE A 86 5.38 10.90 2.34
N PHE A 87 5.35 12.23 2.52
CA PHE A 87 4.10 12.97 2.65
C PHE A 87 3.14 12.76 1.48
N LEU A 88 3.65 12.69 0.24
CA LEU A 88 2.80 12.40 -0.92
C LEU A 88 2.15 11.03 -0.85
N ILE A 89 2.92 9.98 -0.50
CA ILE A 89 2.37 8.62 -0.35
C ILE A 89 1.37 8.58 0.80
N THR A 90 1.73 9.10 1.97
CA THR A 90 0.85 9.06 3.14
C THR A 90 -0.44 9.85 2.92
N LEU A 91 -0.39 10.95 2.17
CA LEU A 91 -1.57 11.75 1.85
C LEU A 91 -2.48 11.02 0.86
N ILE A 92 -1.92 10.34 -0.14
CA ILE A 92 -2.68 9.48 -1.06
C ILE A 92 -3.29 8.29 -0.29
N GLU A 93 -2.57 7.71 0.67
CA GLU A 93 -3.08 6.62 1.52
C GLU A 93 -4.16 7.09 2.51
N LEU A 94 -4.23 8.37 2.86
CA LEU A 94 -5.21 8.89 3.82
C LEU A 94 -6.50 9.42 3.19
N ILE A 95 -6.53 9.62 1.87
CA ILE A 95 -7.72 10.00 1.08
C ILE A 95 -8.53 8.76 0.72
#